data_AF-A0AA47JMJ7-F1
#
_entry.id   AF-A0AA47JMJ7-F1
#
_cell.length_a   1.000
_cell.length_b   1.000
_cell.length_c   1.000
_cell.angle_alpha   90.00
_cell.angle_beta   90.00
_cell.angle_gamma   90.00
#
_symmetry.space_group_name_H-M   'P 1'
#
loop_
_entity.id
_entity.type
_entity.pdbx_description
1 polymer ?
#
loop_
_entity_poly.entity_id
_entity_poly.type
_entity_poly.pdbx_seq_one_letter_code
_entity_poly.pdbx_strand_id
1 'polypeptide(L)'
;MSHKTRLRLAGIFVLLFGIICWGYPSYVVYRDYLELLNKADTVQLSVLTLWVPIGLLGALGCIFFMAPKAMLCGKKINEVYSQSAMQLANKICVYFALAGVAFAAGWTYHSIDLLQKYGYVYSRDLTNITPTGIHLKYVRATH
;
A
#
# COMPACT_ATOMS: atom_id res chain seq x y z
N MET A 1 9.44 -25.38 -24.52
CA MET A 1 8.26 -24.76 -23.86
C MET A 1 7.54 -23.88 -24.88
N SER A 2 6.22 -24.02 -25.06
CA SER A 2 5.47 -23.18 -26.02
C SER A 2 5.46 -21.70 -25.59
N HIS A 3 5.53 -20.77 -26.56
CA HIS A 3 5.49 -19.32 -26.33
C HIS A 3 4.30 -18.90 -25.45
N LYS A 4 3.14 -19.55 -25.63
CA LYS A 4 1.93 -19.33 -24.83
C LYS A 4 2.11 -19.67 -23.35
N THR A 5 2.86 -20.72 -23.04
CA THR A 5 3.14 -21.15 -21.67
C THR A 5 4.08 -20.18 -20.96
N ARG A 6 5.11 -19.68 -21.66
CA ARG A 6 6.02 -18.64 -21.13
C ARG A 6 5.27 -17.34 -20.79
N LEU A 7 4.37 -16.90 -21.66
CA LEU A 7 3.58 -15.69 -21.45
C LEU A 7 2.66 -15.81 -20.22
N ARG A 8 2.03 -16.97 -20.02
CA ARG A 8 1.18 -17.24 -18.86
C ARG A 8 1.98 -17.26 -17.56
N LEU A 9 3.15 -17.90 -17.55
CA LEU A 9 4.07 -17.89 -16.40
C LEU A 9 4.54 -16.48 -16.06
N ALA A 10 4.90 -15.69 -17.07
CA ALA A 10 5.31 -14.29 -16.88
C ALA A 10 4.20 -13.45 -16.25
N GLY A 11 2.95 -13.60 -16.71
CA GLY A 11 1.84 -12.86 -16.10
C GLY A 11 1.51 -13.32 -14.68
N ILE A 12 1.61 -14.62 -14.37
CA ILE A 12 1.45 -15.12 -12.98
C ILE A 12 2.53 -14.52 -12.09
N PHE A 13 3.77 -14.49 -12.58
CA PHE A 13 4.88 -13.85 -11.88
C PHE A 13 4.62 -12.37 -11.61
N VAL A 14 4.12 -11.61 -12.60
CA VAL A 14 3.77 -10.19 -12.43
C VAL A 14 2.64 -10.00 -11.41
N LEU A 15 1.63 -10.87 -11.38
CA LEU A 15 0.55 -10.80 -10.39
C LEU A 15 1.06 -11.06 -8.97
N LEU A 16 1.88 -12.10 -8.79
CA LEU A 16 2.49 -12.41 -7.49
C LEU A 16 3.43 -11.28 -7.04
N PHE A 17 4.23 -10.75 -7.96
CA PHE A 17 5.11 -9.62 -7.69
C PHE A 17 4.32 -8.38 -7.27
N GLY A 18 3.18 -8.10 -7.93
CA GLY A 18 2.28 -7.01 -7.54
C GLY A 18 1.73 -7.15 -6.11
N ILE A 19 1.40 -8.37 -5.69
CA ILE A 19 0.99 -8.65 -4.30
C ILE A 19 2.14 -8.38 -3.32
N ILE A 20 3.36 -8.79 -3.65
CA ILE A 20 4.54 -8.53 -2.80
C ILE A 20 4.82 -7.03 -2.69
N CYS A 21 4.77 -6.30 -3.81
CA CYS A 21 4.98 -4.85 -3.85
C CYS A 21 3.97 -4.07 -3.00
N TRP A 22 2.76 -4.60 -2.83
CA TRP A 22 1.75 -4.02 -1.94
C TRP A 22 1.83 -4.53 -0.51
N GLY A 23 2.12 -5.82 -0.34
CA GLY A 23 2.22 -6.47 0.96
C GLY A 23 3.37 -5.92 1.80
N TYR A 24 4.52 -5.64 1.17
CA TYR A 24 5.68 -5.09 1.89
C TYR A 24 5.41 -3.73 2.56
N PRO A 25 4.98 -2.66 1.85
CA PRO A 25 4.68 -1.38 2.50
C PRO A 25 3.50 -1.50 3.48
N SER A 26 2.51 -2.34 3.19
CA SER A 26 1.38 -2.58 4.11
C SER A 26 1.83 -3.23 5.42
N TYR A 27 2.75 -4.18 5.33
CA TYR A 27 3.32 -4.84 6.50
C TYR A 27 4.20 -3.90 7.32
N VAL A 28 5.01 -3.05 6.68
CA VAL A 28 5.82 -2.03 7.36
C VAL A 28 4.93 -1.07 8.14
N VAL A 29 3.89 -0.52 7.51
CA VAL A 29 2.94 0.39 8.18
C VAL A 29 2.23 -0.29 9.37
N TYR A 30 1.83 -1.55 9.21
CA TYR A 30 1.20 -2.31 10.28
C TYR A 30 2.16 -2.56 11.46
N ARG A 31 3.43 -2.88 11.18
CA ARG A 31 4.46 -3.07 12.20
C ARG A 31 4.75 -1.79 12.98
N ASP A 32 4.95 -0.67 12.26
CA ASP A 32 5.17 0.65 12.85
C ASP A 32 4.03 1.00 13.83
N TYR A 33 2.78 0.67 13.46
CA TYR A 33 1.62 0.85 14.34
C TYR A 33 1.61 -0.09 15.55
N LEU A 34 1.96 -1.37 15.38
CA LEU A 34 2.09 -2.30 16.50
C LEU A 34 3.16 -1.86 17.50
N GLU A 35 4.28 -1.31 17.02
CA GLU A 35 5.34 -0.76 17.88
C GLU A 35 4.84 0.44 18.70
N LEU A 36 4.00 1.31 18.09
CA LEU A 36 3.31 2.40 18.80
C LEU A 36 2.37 1.87 19.89
N LEU A 37 1.55 0.87 19.56
CA LEU A 37 0.58 0.29 20.49
C LEU A 37 1.26 -0.47 21.64
N ASN A 38 2.33 -1.19 21.32
CA ASN A 38 3.16 -1.92 22.28
C ASN A 38 4.12 -1.01 23.05
N LYS A 39 4.04 0.31 22.88
CA LYS A 39 4.78 1.26 23.69
C LYS A 39 6.30 1.06 23.56
N ALA A 40 6.80 0.74 22.36
CA ALA A 40 8.23 0.58 22.10
C ALA A 40 9.03 1.89 22.33
N ASP A 41 10.33 1.82 22.62
CA ASP A 41 11.11 3.01 22.98
C ASP A 41 11.26 4.00 21.83
N THR A 42 11.30 3.50 20.59
CA THR A 42 11.33 4.32 19.37
C THR A 42 10.23 3.84 18.43
N VAL A 43 9.48 4.78 17.87
CA VAL A 43 8.39 4.51 16.92
C VAL A 43 8.64 5.30 15.64
N GLN A 44 8.39 4.68 14.51
CA GLN A 44 8.45 5.32 13.19
C GLN A 44 7.05 5.63 12.68
N LEU A 45 6.86 6.82 12.09
CA LEU A 45 5.63 7.20 11.41
C LEU A 45 5.95 7.57 9.96
N SER A 46 5.36 6.84 9.01
CA SER A 46 5.58 7.03 7.59
C SER A 46 4.28 7.45 6.89
N VAL A 47 4.09 8.77 6.72
CA VAL A 47 2.83 9.37 6.24
C VAL A 47 2.52 9.02 4.77
N LEU A 48 3.55 8.95 3.92
CA LEU A 48 3.39 8.63 2.49
C LEU A 48 3.08 7.15 2.25
N THR A 49 3.68 6.25 3.02
CA THR A 49 3.44 4.81 2.88
C THR A 49 2.07 4.39 3.39
N LEU A 50 1.42 5.20 4.23
CA LEU A 50 0.07 4.97 4.76
C LEU A 50 -1.03 5.01 3.70
N TRP A 51 -0.80 5.68 2.57
CA TRP A 51 -1.75 5.70 1.45
C TRP A 51 -1.79 4.38 0.69
N VAL A 52 -0.63 3.73 0.51
CA VAL A 52 -0.45 2.57 -0.37
C VAL A 52 -1.35 1.37 -0.02
N PRO A 53 -1.53 0.98 1.26
CA PRO A 53 -2.32 -0.19 1.64
C PRO A 53 -3.76 -0.13 1.17
N ILE A 54 -4.40 1.04 1.26
CA ILE A 54 -5.81 1.23 0.88
C ILE A 54 -5.90 1.76 -0.55
N GLY A 55 -5.07 2.73 -0.92
CA GLY A 55 -5.09 3.39 -2.23
C GLY A 55 -4.83 2.43 -3.39
N LEU A 56 -3.85 1.55 -3.23
CA LEU A 56 -3.44 0.62 -4.29
C LEU A 56 -4.28 -0.67 -4.32
N LEU A 57 -5.08 -0.93 -3.28
CA LEU A 57 -5.89 -2.15 -3.14
C LEU A 57 -6.92 -2.25 -4.26
N GLY A 58 -7.58 -1.13 -4.62
CA GLY A 58 -8.56 -1.11 -5.71
C GLY A 58 -7.93 -1.50 -7.06
N ALA A 59 -6.76 -0.96 -7.37
CA ALA A 59 -6.04 -1.29 -8.60
C ALA A 59 -5.58 -2.75 -8.63
N LEU A 60 -5.06 -3.26 -7.52
CA LEU A 60 -4.69 -4.66 -7.40
C LEU A 60 -5.88 -5.59 -7.54
N GLY A 61 -7.01 -5.27 -6.93
CA GLY A 61 -8.25 -6.03 -7.07
C GLY A 61 -8.67 -6.12 -8.54
N CYS A 62 -8.75 -4.97 -9.23
CA CYS A 62 -9.10 -4.94 -10.65
C CYS A 62 -8.14 -5.78 -11.51
N ILE A 63 -6.82 -5.64 -11.29
CA ILE A 63 -5.81 -6.41 -12.02
C ILE A 63 -5.95 -7.91 -11.72
N PHE A 64 -6.12 -8.29 -10.45
CA PHE A 64 -6.20 -9.70 -10.05
C PHE A 64 -7.46 -10.40 -10.59
N PHE A 65 -8.57 -9.67 -10.74
CA PHE A 65 -9.80 -10.23 -11.33
C PHE A 65 -9.80 -10.22 -12.87
N MET A 66 -9.27 -9.17 -13.50
CA MET A 66 -9.37 -9.00 -14.96
C MET A 66 -8.19 -9.64 -15.72
N ALA A 67 -6.98 -9.63 -15.14
CA ALA A 67 -5.79 -10.14 -15.80
C ALA A 67 -5.83 -11.66 -16.08
N PRO A 68 -6.33 -12.54 -15.18
CA PRO A 68 -6.34 -13.98 -15.45
C PRO A 68 -7.13 -14.34 -16.72
N LYS A 69 -8.31 -13.75 -16.89
CA LYS A 69 -9.15 -13.98 -18.08
C LYS A 69 -8.44 -13.49 -19.36
N ALA A 70 -7.83 -12.30 -19.30
CA ALA A 70 -7.07 -11.74 -20.42
C ALA A 70 -5.86 -12.63 -20.81
N MET A 71 -5.13 -13.13 -19.82
CA MET A 71 -3.99 -14.01 -20.00
C MET A 71 -4.38 -15.39 -20.56
N LEU A 72 -5.53 -15.95 -20.15
CA LEU A 72 -6.04 -17.20 -20.69
C LEU A 72 -6.39 -17.07 -22.18
N CYS A 73 -7.05 -15.97 -22.55
CA CYS A 73 -7.41 -15.65 -23.93
C CYS A 73 -6.21 -15.21 -24.78
N GLY A 74 -5.08 -14.84 -24.17
CA GLY A 74 -3.90 -14.31 -24.87
C GLY A 74 -4.16 -12.95 -25.53
N LYS A 75 -5.13 -12.20 -25.00
CA LYS A 75 -5.56 -10.88 -25.50
C LYS A 75 -5.33 -9.82 -24.44
N LYS A 76 -5.33 -8.55 -24.85
CA LYS A 76 -5.24 -7.45 -23.90
C LYS A 76 -6.54 -7.34 -23.09
N ILE A 77 -6.47 -6.80 -21.86
CA ILE A 77 -7.65 -6.65 -20.97
C ILE A 77 -8.77 -5.86 -21.67
N ASN A 78 -8.43 -4.79 -22.38
CA ASN A 78 -9.37 -3.94 -23.13
C ASN A 78 -10.02 -4.64 -24.34
N GLU A 79 -9.46 -5.76 -24.81
CA GLU A 79 -10.02 -6.56 -25.91
C GLU A 79 -10.95 -7.67 -25.38
N VAL A 80 -10.83 -8.02 -24.09
CA VAL A 80 -11.62 -9.08 -23.44
C VAL A 80 -12.81 -8.52 -22.67
N TYR A 81 -12.68 -7.31 -22.14
CA TYR A 81 -13.70 -6.64 -21.36
C TYR A 81 -14.31 -5.46 -22.13
N SER A 82 -15.61 -5.26 -21.97
CA SER A 82 -16.32 -4.13 -22.57
C SER A 82 -15.83 -2.79 -22.02
N GLN A 83 -16.10 -1.71 -22.76
CA GLN A 83 -15.79 -0.35 -22.32
C GLN A 83 -16.47 0.00 -20.98
N SER A 84 -17.69 -0.50 -20.72
CA SER A 84 -18.39 -0.32 -19.45
C SER A 84 -17.67 -1.00 -18.27
N ALA A 85 -17.13 -2.20 -18.46
CA ALA A 85 -16.36 -2.90 -17.43
C ALA A 85 -15.04 -2.19 -17.14
N MET A 86 -14.36 -1.66 -18.18
CA MET A 86 -13.16 -0.85 -18.00
C MET A 86 -13.43 0.47 -17.26
N GLN A 87 -14.55 1.13 -17.55
CA GLN A 87 -14.97 2.34 -16.83
C GLN A 87 -15.27 2.05 -15.36
N LEU A 88 -15.91 0.92 -15.05
CA LEU A 88 -16.15 0.50 -13.67
C LEU A 88 -14.84 0.25 -12.93
N ALA A 89 -13.89 -0.47 -13.55
CA ALA A 89 -12.57 -0.70 -12.96
C ALA A 89 -11.84 0.62 -12.66
N ASN A 90 -11.85 1.57 -13.60
CA ASN A 90 -11.27 2.90 -13.37
C ASN A 90 -11.95 3.66 -12.23
N LYS A 91 -13.28 3.62 -12.15
CA LYS A 91 -14.01 4.23 -11.03
C LYS A 91 -13.60 3.61 -9.69
N ILE A 92 -13.52 2.29 -9.62
CA ILE A 92 -13.06 1.58 -8.42
C ILE A 92 -11.64 2.05 -8.04
N CYS A 93 -10.70 2.08 -8.99
CA CYS A 93 -9.33 2.56 -8.75
C CYS A 93 -9.32 3.99 -8.20
N VAL A 94 -10.11 4.90 -8.78
CA VAL A 94 -10.21 6.29 -8.31
C VAL A 94 -10.80 6.37 -6.91
N TYR A 95 -11.89 5.65 -6.62
CA TYR A 95 -12.49 5.65 -5.29
C TYR A 95 -11.55 5.10 -4.23
N PHE A 96 -10.84 4.01 -4.52
CA PHE A 96 -9.83 3.47 -3.59
C PHE A 96 -8.65 4.42 -3.42
N ALA A 97 -8.17 5.06 -4.49
CA ALA A 97 -7.13 6.07 -4.39
C ALA A 97 -7.54 7.24 -3.46
N LEU A 98 -8.77 7.74 -3.61
CA LEU A 98 -9.34 8.78 -2.73
C LEU A 98 -9.52 8.29 -1.29
N ALA A 99 -10.05 7.07 -1.11
CA ALA A 99 -10.18 6.44 0.20
C ALA A 99 -8.81 6.26 0.87
N GLY A 100 -7.78 5.93 0.11
CA GLY A 100 -6.40 5.86 0.59
C GLY A 100 -5.89 7.21 1.11
N VAL A 101 -6.25 8.32 0.47
CA VAL A 101 -5.87 9.67 0.94
C VAL A 101 -6.58 9.98 2.26
N ALA A 102 -7.90 9.74 2.32
CA ALA A 102 -8.68 9.96 3.53
C ALA A 102 -8.17 9.07 4.68
N PHE A 103 -7.86 7.80 4.40
CA PHE A 103 -7.30 6.86 5.36
C PHE A 103 -5.92 7.32 5.86
N ALA A 104 -5.01 7.70 4.96
CA ALA A 104 -3.69 8.18 5.34
C ALA A 104 -3.77 9.43 6.24
N ALA A 105 -4.66 10.37 5.91
CA ALA A 105 -4.89 11.55 6.73
C ALA A 105 -5.44 11.18 8.12
N GLY A 106 -6.53 10.40 8.18
CA GLY A 106 -7.15 9.99 9.44
C GLY A 106 -6.21 9.19 10.33
N TRP A 107 -5.46 8.26 9.74
CA TRP A 107 -4.48 7.44 10.46
C TRP A 107 -3.31 8.26 11.00
N THR A 108 -2.86 9.26 10.24
CA THR A 108 -1.81 10.17 10.69
C THR A 108 -2.26 10.95 11.93
N TYR A 109 -3.46 11.53 11.91
CA TYR A 109 -4.01 12.22 13.08
C TYR A 109 -4.18 11.29 14.28
N HIS A 110 -4.70 10.08 14.06
CA HIS A 110 -4.86 9.09 15.11
C HIS A 110 -3.51 8.70 15.74
N SER A 111 -2.48 8.50 14.92
CA SER A 111 -1.14 8.13 15.40
C SER A 111 -0.46 9.27 16.15
N ILE A 112 -0.65 10.53 15.71
CA ILE A 112 -0.14 11.71 16.43
C ILE A 112 -0.80 11.85 17.81
N ASP A 113 -2.11 11.65 17.91
CA ASP A 113 -2.84 11.66 19.18
C ASP A 113 -2.33 10.57 20.14
N LEU A 114 -2.06 9.36 19.63
CA LEU A 114 -1.45 8.28 20.42
C LEU A 114 -0.02 8.61 20.87
N LEU A 115 0.80 9.19 19.99
CA LEU A 115 2.17 9.62 20.33
C LEU A 115 2.15 10.63 21.47
N GLN A 116 1.24 11.62 21.42
CA GLN A 116 1.07 12.60 22.49
C GLN A 116 0.60 11.94 23.79
N LYS A 117 -0.42 11.07 23.73
CA LYS A 117 -0.93 10.33 24.91
C LYS A 117 0.13 9.45 25.57
N TYR A 118 1.07 8.93 24.80
CA TYR A 118 2.13 8.05 25.31
C TYR A 118 3.44 8.78 25.62
N GLY A 119 3.47 10.11 25.53
CA GLY A 119 4.63 10.93 25.91
C GLY A 119 5.82 10.82 24.96
N TYR A 120 5.57 10.55 23.68
CA TYR A 120 6.63 10.52 22.67
C TYR A 120 7.03 11.91 22.21
N VAL A 121 8.33 12.11 22.00
CA VAL A 121 8.91 13.35 21.49
C VAL A 121 9.55 13.09 20.14
N TYR A 122 9.35 14.01 19.21
CA TYR A 122 9.98 13.95 17.89
C TYR A 122 11.50 14.05 18.00
N SER A 123 12.22 13.11 17.37
CA SER A 123 13.68 13.15 17.27
C SER A 123 14.09 13.44 15.83
N ARG A 124 14.67 14.63 15.62
CA ARG A 124 15.19 15.04 14.31
C ARG A 124 16.41 14.21 13.90
N ASP A 125 17.26 13.86 14.87
CA ASP A 125 18.52 13.14 14.61
C ASP A 125 18.28 11.68 14.19
N LEU A 126 17.17 11.09 14.62
CA LEU A 126 16.79 9.72 14.26
C LEU A 126 15.85 9.64 13.04
N THR A 127 15.32 10.78 12.60
CA THR A 127 14.39 10.87 11.47
C THR A 127 15.13 10.68 10.16
N ASN A 128 14.67 9.73 9.35
CA ASN A 128 15.27 9.41 8.06
C ASN A 128 14.38 9.91 6.92
N ILE A 129 14.96 10.74 6.05
CA ILE A 129 14.32 11.15 4.79
C ILE A 129 14.90 10.27 3.69
N THR A 130 14.07 9.43 3.08
CA THR A 130 14.45 8.58 1.95
C THR A 130 13.74 9.06 0.67
N PRO A 131 14.22 8.71 -0.53
CA PRO A 131 13.50 9.00 -1.78
C PRO A 131 12.08 8.42 -1.79
N THR A 132 11.87 7.36 -1.01
CA THR A 132 10.60 6.64 -0.87
C THR A 132 9.67 7.23 0.19
N GLY A 133 10.12 8.16 1.04
CA GLY A 133 9.26 8.81 2.03
C GLY A 133 9.99 9.47 3.20
N ILE A 134 9.22 10.17 4.02
CA ILE A 134 9.67 10.77 5.28
C ILE A 134 9.31 9.82 6.41
N HIS A 135 10.31 9.26 7.07
CA HIS A 135 10.16 8.33 8.20
C HIS A 135 10.44 9.10 9.49
N LEU A 136 9.40 9.73 10.03
CA LEU A 136 9.48 10.51 11.25
C LEU A 136 9.71 9.57 12.43
N LYS A 137 10.77 9.78 13.22
CA LYS A 137 11.02 8.98 14.41
C LYS A 137 10.69 9.73 15.68
N TYR A 138 10.06 9.01 16.60
CA TYR A 138 9.63 9.50 17.89
C TYR A 138 10.19 8.60 18.99
N VAL A 139 10.72 9.21 20.04
CA VAL A 139 11.31 8.49 21.18
C VAL A 139 10.47 8.78 22.42
N ARG A 140 10.22 7.77 23.25
CA ARG A 140 9.54 8.01 24.53
C ARG A 140 10.43 8.91 25.39
N ALA A 141 9.87 9.99 25.93
CA ALA A 141 10.54 10.71 27.00
C ALA A 141 10.58 9.81 28.24
N THR A 142 11.66 9.08 28.43
CA THR A 142 11.96 8.44 29.72
C THR A 142 12.08 9.54 30.77
N HIS A 143 11.24 9.45 31.80
CA HIS A 143 11.54 10.05 33.10
C HIS A 143 12.80 9.42 33.69
#